data_AF-A0A3D0YHG1-F1
#
_entry.id   AF-A0A3D0YHG1-F1
#
_cell.length_a   1.000
_cell.length_b   1.000
_cell.length_c   1.000
_cell.angle_alpha   90.00
_cell.angle_beta   90.00
_cell.angle_gamma   90.00
#
_symmetry.space_group_name_H-M   'P 1'
#
loop_
_entity.id
_entity.type
_entity.pdbx_description
1 polymer ?
#
loop_
_entity_poly.entity_id
_entity_poly.type
_entity_poly.pdbx_seq_one_letter_code
_entity_poly.pdbx_strand_id
1 'polypeptide(L)'
;MEDSFKRPAFTPENITVLAADEIFVFGSNLGGNHGGGAALVAWKKFGAIYGQGVGLQGQSYGIPTMHGGVEAIAPYVDEFIEFAEAHPEYFFYVTRVGCGIAGFTDREIAPLF
;
A
#
# COMPACT_ATOMS: atom_id res chain seq x y z
N MET A 1 -8.69 -24.57 17.45
CA MET A 1 -8.65 -25.00 16.04
C MET A 1 -8.12 -23.80 15.28
N GLU A 2 -6.81 -23.67 15.21
CA GLU A 2 -6.16 -22.62 14.41
C GLU A 2 -6.32 -23.03 12.96
N ASP A 3 -7.34 -22.49 12.32
CA ASP A 3 -7.36 -22.43 10.88
C ASP A 3 -6.23 -21.47 10.51
N SER A 4 -5.04 -22.00 10.25
CA SER A 4 -3.92 -21.20 9.78
C SER A 4 -4.34 -20.66 8.41
N PHE A 5 -4.84 -19.42 8.36
CA PHE A 5 -5.06 -18.73 7.11
C PHE A 5 -3.73 -18.72 6.36
N LYS A 6 -3.61 -19.60 5.36
CA LYS A 6 -2.41 -19.71 4.56
C LYS A 6 -2.30 -18.42 3.76
N ARG A 7 -1.40 -17.54 4.19
CA ARG A 7 -1.15 -16.28 3.51
C ARG A 7 -0.65 -16.55 2.08
N PRO A 8 -1.15 -15.84 1.08
CA PRO A 8 -0.71 -16.05 -0.30
C PRO A 8 0.70 -15.49 -0.49
N ALA A 9 1.44 -16.05 -1.45
CA ALA A 9 2.77 -15.56 -1.81
C ALA A 9 2.73 -14.22 -2.57
N PHE A 10 1.57 -13.85 -3.13
CA PHE A 10 1.34 -12.61 -3.87
C PHE A 10 0.02 -11.98 -3.44
N THR A 11 -0.04 -10.65 -3.48
CA THR A 11 -1.27 -9.89 -3.23
C THR A 11 -2.39 -10.33 -4.17
N PRO A 12 -3.51 -10.87 -3.65
CA PRO A 12 -4.65 -11.25 -4.48
C PRO A 12 -5.25 -10.04 -5.18
N GLU A 13 -5.81 -10.24 -6.38
CA GLU A 13 -6.46 -9.15 -7.15
C GLU A 13 -7.64 -8.52 -6.40
N ASN A 14 -8.36 -9.32 -5.60
CA ASN A 14 -9.57 -8.90 -4.91
C ASN A 14 -9.45 -9.19 -3.41
N ILE A 15 -9.05 -8.17 -2.64
CA ILE A 15 -9.08 -8.20 -1.18
C ILE A 15 -10.37 -7.53 -0.71
N THR A 16 -11.18 -8.24 0.06
CA THR A 16 -12.45 -7.74 0.62
C THR A 16 -12.43 -7.63 2.14
N VAL A 17 -11.55 -8.36 2.80
CA VAL A 17 -11.37 -8.41 4.26
C VAL A 17 -9.88 -8.53 4.57
N LEU A 18 -9.49 -8.02 5.73
CA LEU A 18 -8.14 -8.14 6.29
C LEU A 18 -8.27 -8.78 7.68
N ALA A 19 -7.37 -9.71 8.01
CA ALA A 19 -7.13 -10.12 9.39
C ALA A 19 -6.54 -8.96 10.20
N ALA A 20 -6.57 -9.05 11.52
CA ALA A 20 -6.19 -7.94 12.41
C ALA A 20 -4.75 -7.44 12.22
N ASP A 21 -3.86 -8.31 11.75
CA ASP A 21 -2.45 -8.03 11.51
C ASP A 21 -2.11 -7.81 10.03
N GLU A 22 -3.11 -7.76 9.15
CA GLU A 22 -2.91 -7.52 7.73
C GLU A 22 -3.06 -6.02 7.39
N ILE A 23 -2.13 -5.51 6.59
CA ILE A 23 -2.05 -4.13 6.14
C ILE A 23 -2.14 -4.07 4.62
N PHE A 24 -3.05 -3.26 4.11
CA PHE A 24 -3.22 -2.99 2.68
C PHE A 24 -2.33 -1.83 2.23
N VAL A 25 -1.30 -2.11 1.43
CA VAL A 25 -0.33 -1.10 0.98
C VAL A 25 -0.72 -0.59 -0.41
N PHE A 26 -0.95 0.72 -0.53
CA PHE A 26 -1.53 1.32 -1.71
C PHE A 26 -0.78 2.57 -2.19
N GLY A 27 -0.83 2.82 -3.50
CA GLY A 27 -0.37 4.07 -4.08
C GLY A 27 -1.33 5.22 -3.76
N SER A 28 -0.80 6.32 -3.22
CA SER A 28 -1.54 7.53 -2.86
C SER A 28 -1.00 8.78 -3.56
N ASN A 29 -1.54 9.95 -3.21
CA ASN A 29 -0.95 11.26 -3.47
C ASN A 29 -0.62 11.95 -2.14
N LEU A 30 0.27 12.96 -2.18
CA LEU A 30 0.72 13.68 -0.97
C LEU A 30 -0.43 14.29 -0.17
N GLY A 31 -1.49 14.75 -0.84
CA GLY A 31 -2.66 15.34 -0.18
C GLY A 31 -3.65 14.31 0.39
N GLY A 32 -3.41 13.00 0.25
CA GLY A 32 -4.31 11.95 0.73
C GLY A 32 -5.69 11.96 0.07
N ASN A 33 -5.78 12.42 -1.18
CA ASN A 33 -7.03 12.41 -1.94
C ASN A 33 -7.30 11.00 -2.48
N HIS A 34 -7.92 10.16 -1.65
CA HIS A 34 -8.16 8.74 -1.93
C HIS A 34 -9.41 8.50 -2.81
N GLY A 35 -9.47 9.14 -3.98
CA GLY A 35 -10.67 9.21 -4.82
C GLY A 35 -10.87 8.08 -5.84
N GLY A 36 -9.86 7.24 -6.09
CA GLY A 36 -9.95 6.18 -7.09
C GLY A 36 -8.99 5.02 -6.86
N GLY A 37 -9.19 3.93 -7.62
CA GLY A 37 -8.34 2.75 -7.61
C GLY A 37 -8.14 2.13 -6.21
N ALA A 38 -6.92 1.67 -5.94
CA ALA A 38 -6.56 1.07 -4.65
C ALA A 38 -6.74 2.05 -3.47
N ALA A 39 -6.50 3.35 -3.67
CA ALA A 39 -6.68 4.35 -2.63
C ALA A 39 -8.15 4.46 -2.17
N LEU A 40 -9.10 4.42 -3.11
CA LEU A 40 -10.53 4.41 -2.78
C LEU A 40 -10.91 3.15 -1.97
N VAL A 41 -10.35 1.99 -2.33
CA VAL A 41 -10.57 0.75 -1.58
C VAL A 41 -10.02 0.86 -0.16
N ALA A 42 -8.78 1.35 -0.02
CA ALA A 42 -8.14 1.57 1.28
C ALA A 42 -8.99 2.48 2.18
N TRP A 43 -9.50 3.60 1.64
CA TRP A 43 -10.36 4.54 2.37
C TRP A 43 -11.71 3.93 2.75
N LYS A 44 -12.36 3.23 1.82
CA LYS A 44 -13.72 2.71 2.05
C LYS A 44 -13.77 1.44 2.89
N LYS A 45 -12.71 0.65 2.92
CA LYS A 45 -12.74 -0.70 3.52
C LYS A 45 -11.71 -0.91 4.62
N PHE A 46 -10.54 -0.30 4.53
CA PHE A 46 -9.37 -0.68 5.33
C PHE A 46 -8.84 0.46 6.21
N GLY A 47 -9.66 1.50 6.40
CA GLY A 47 -9.40 2.54 7.40
C GLY A 47 -8.35 3.57 7.00
N ALA A 48 -8.00 3.69 5.71
CA ALA A 48 -7.23 4.84 5.26
C ALA A 48 -7.99 6.14 5.58
N ILE A 49 -7.27 7.19 5.95
CA ILE A 49 -7.76 8.50 6.36
C ILE A 49 -7.65 9.44 5.17
N TYR A 50 -8.77 10.03 4.76
CA TYR A 50 -8.77 11.07 3.74
C TYR A 50 -7.95 12.27 4.20
N GLY A 51 -7.05 12.78 3.36
CA GLY A 51 -6.10 13.84 3.73
C GLY A 51 -4.74 13.33 4.23
N GLN A 52 -4.59 12.02 4.49
CA GLN A 52 -3.32 11.42 4.87
C GLN A 52 -2.74 10.60 3.71
N GLY A 53 -1.73 11.16 3.03
CA GLY A 53 -1.09 10.53 1.86
C GLY A 53 0.00 9.51 2.17
N VAL A 54 0.55 9.53 3.39
CA VAL A 54 1.77 8.83 3.76
C VAL A 54 1.56 7.95 4.99
N GLY A 55 2.20 6.78 5.01
CA GLY A 55 2.38 5.96 6.20
C GLY A 55 1.14 5.17 6.62
N LEU A 56 1.23 4.56 7.79
CA LEU A 56 0.19 3.73 8.39
C LEU A 56 -1.05 4.57 8.78
N GLN A 57 -2.23 4.04 8.44
CA GLN A 57 -3.55 4.62 8.71
C GLN A 57 -4.60 3.52 8.71
N GLY A 58 -5.16 3.22 9.89
CA GLY A 58 -6.02 2.04 10.06
C GLY A 58 -5.26 0.76 9.72
N GLN A 59 -5.85 -0.08 8.86
CA GLN A 59 -5.21 -1.27 8.29
C GLN A 59 -4.67 -1.01 6.87
N SER A 60 -4.22 0.22 6.61
CA SER A 60 -3.69 0.63 5.31
C SER A 60 -2.36 1.38 5.47
N TYR A 61 -1.49 1.28 4.46
CA TYR A 61 -0.26 2.05 4.39
C TYR A 61 -0.19 2.79 3.05
N GLY A 62 -0.06 4.13 3.10
CA GLY A 62 -0.02 4.97 1.91
C GLY A 62 1.40 5.27 1.43
N ILE A 63 1.68 5.01 0.15
CA ILE A 63 2.93 5.40 -0.52
C ILE A 63 2.60 6.45 -1.59
N PRO A 64 3.03 7.72 -1.45
CA PRO A 64 2.80 8.74 -2.46
C PRO A 64 3.47 8.41 -3.79
N THR A 65 2.67 8.33 -4.86
CA THR A 65 3.15 8.01 -6.23
C THR A 65 2.71 9.04 -7.27
N MET A 66 1.79 9.94 -6.92
CA MET A 66 1.27 10.94 -7.85
C MET A 66 2.04 12.27 -7.76
N HIS A 67 3.37 12.21 -7.68
CA HIS A 67 4.24 13.39 -7.66
C HIS A 67 5.64 13.04 -8.16
N GLY A 68 6.19 13.88 -9.04
CA GLY A 68 7.53 13.65 -9.61
C GLY A 68 7.63 12.35 -10.42
N GLY A 69 8.86 11.85 -10.54
CA GLY A 69 9.19 10.55 -11.15
C GLY A 69 9.54 9.50 -10.10
N VAL A 70 10.09 8.37 -10.57
CA VAL A 70 10.51 7.23 -9.74
C VAL A 70 11.44 7.67 -8.60
N GLU A 71 12.33 8.62 -8.85
CA GLU A 71 13.28 9.15 -7.86
C GLU A 71 12.59 9.89 -6.71
N ALA A 72 11.43 10.50 -6.95
CA ALA A 72 10.64 11.15 -5.90
C ALA A 72 9.83 10.14 -5.07
N ILE A 73 9.57 8.96 -5.63
CA ILE A 73 8.83 7.86 -4.98
C ILE A 73 9.77 7.04 -4.09
N ALA A 74 11.03 6.85 -4.50
CA ALA A 74 12.00 5.98 -3.84
C ALA A 74 12.10 6.21 -2.31
N PRO A 75 12.21 7.45 -1.78
CA PRO A 75 12.29 7.66 -0.34
C PRO A 75 11.08 7.14 0.44
N TYR A 76 9.87 7.20 -0.15
CA TYR A 76 8.65 6.68 0.48
C TYR A 76 8.57 5.16 0.46
N VAL A 77 9.22 4.52 -0.52
CA VAL A 77 9.35 3.06 -0.55
C VAL A 77 10.40 2.62 0.47
N ASP A 78 11.52 3.33 0.59
CA ASP A 78 12.53 3.08 1.62
C ASP A 78 11.90 3.18 3.02
N GLU A 79 11.14 4.25 3.30
CA GLU A 79 10.39 4.41 4.56
C GLU A 79 9.40 3.25 4.81
N PHE A 80 8.73 2.75 3.77
CA PHE A 80 7.84 1.60 3.90
C PHE A 80 8.61 0.31 4.22
N ILE A 81 9.76 0.07 3.59
CA ILE A 81 10.60 -1.11 3.84
C ILE A 81 11.12 -1.07 5.29
N GLU A 82 11.66 0.07 5.74
CA GLU A 82 12.10 0.26 7.12
C GLU A 82 10.97 0.02 8.13
N PHE A 83 9.76 0.52 7.83
CA PHE A 83 8.58 0.26 8.64
C PHE A 83 8.21 -1.23 8.67
N ALA A 84 8.21 -1.90 7.52
CA ALA A 84 7.88 -3.32 7.43
C ALA A 84 8.89 -4.20 8.18
N GLU A 85 10.18 -3.87 8.13
CA GLU A 85 11.23 -4.55 8.89
C GLU A 85 11.09 -4.33 10.41
N ALA A 86 10.69 -3.13 10.83
CA ALA A 86 10.49 -2.79 12.24
C ALA A 86 9.21 -3.40 12.84
N HIS A 87 8.24 -3.80 12.01
CA HIS A 87 6.94 -4.31 12.42
C HIS A 87 6.65 -5.74 11.91
N PRO A 88 7.40 -6.76 12.38
CA PRO A 88 7.24 -8.14 11.96
C PRO A 88 5.90 -8.76 12.40
N GLU A 89 5.15 -8.10 13.28
CA GLU A 89 3.79 -8.48 13.64
C GLU A 89 2.81 -8.31 12.48
N TYR A 90 3.11 -7.46 11.48
CA TYR A 90 2.22 -7.20 10.36
C TYR A 90 2.51 -8.06 9.14
N PHE A 91 1.47 -8.26 8.34
CA PHE A 91 1.57 -8.82 7.00
C PHE A 91 1.09 -7.81 5.96
N PHE A 92 1.91 -7.57 4.94
CA PHE A 92 1.67 -6.49 3.99
C PHE A 92 1.18 -7.04 2.65
N TYR A 93 -0.02 -6.64 2.25
CA TYR A 93 -0.52 -6.81 0.89
C TYR A 93 -0.10 -5.61 0.05
N VAL A 94 1.05 -5.73 -0.62
CA VAL A 94 1.57 -4.70 -1.52
C VAL A 94 0.86 -4.78 -2.86
N THR A 95 0.06 -3.75 -3.17
CA THR A 95 -0.57 -3.63 -4.49
C THR A 95 0.46 -3.28 -5.57
N ARG A 96 0.05 -3.21 -6.84
CA ARG A 96 0.87 -2.60 -7.90
C ARG A 96 0.94 -1.07 -7.71
N VAL A 97 1.66 -0.65 -6.67
CA VAL A 97 1.82 0.75 -6.24
C VAL A 97 2.32 1.59 -7.43
N GLY A 98 1.68 2.73 -7.70
CA GLY A 98 2.03 3.60 -8.82
C GLY A 98 1.61 3.11 -10.23
N CYS A 99 1.32 1.82 -10.43
CA CYS A 99 1.04 1.27 -11.77
C CYS A 99 -0.43 1.41 -12.23
N GLY A 100 -1.29 2.00 -11.41
CA GLY A 100 -2.69 2.29 -11.74
C GLY A 100 -2.85 3.71 -12.29
N ILE A 101 -3.47 4.58 -11.49
CA ILE A 101 -3.81 5.96 -11.88
C ILE A 101 -2.54 6.81 -12.14
N ALA A 102 -1.45 6.59 -11.40
CA ALA A 102 -0.21 7.33 -11.59
C ALA A 102 0.51 6.96 -12.91
N GLY A 103 0.18 5.81 -13.51
CA GLY A 103 0.57 5.48 -14.88
C GLY A 103 1.97 4.91 -15.07
N PHE A 104 2.69 4.59 -13.99
CA PHE A 104 3.99 3.91 -14.11
C PHE A 104 3.83 2.46 -14.56
N THR A 105 4.88 1.91 -15.15
CA THR A 105 4.96 0.48 -15.46
C THR A 105 5.57 -0.29 -14.29
N ASP A 106 5.33 -1.60 -14.23
CA ASP A 106 5.98 -2.44 -13.20
C ASP A 106 7.51 -2.40 -13.34
N ARG A 107 8.05 -2.20 -14.55
CA ARG A 107 9.50 -2.10 -14.77
C ARG A 107 10.11 -0.85 -14.15
N GLU A 108 9.33 0.21 -13.98
CA GLU A 108 9.78 1.46 -13.36
C GLU A 108 9.69 1.39 -11.85
N ILE A 109 8.63 0.77 -11.29
CA ILE A 109 8.39 0.75 -9.85
C ILE A 109 8.96 -0.47 -9.14
N ALA A 110 8.88 -1.67 -9.74
CA ALA A 110 9.31 -2.90 -9.07
C ALA A 110 10.78 -2.87 -8.58
N PRO A 111 11.75 -2.22 -9.26
CA PRO A 111 13.12 -2.11 -8.75
C PRO A 111 13.28 -1.32 -7.43
N LEU A 112 12.25 -0.61 -6.97
CA LEU A 112 12.26 0.08 -5.68
C LEU A 112 11.96 -0.84 -4.50
N PHE A 113 11.39 -2.02 -4.74
CA PHE A 113 11.00 -3.02 -3.74
C PHE A 113 11.93 -4.24 -3.79
#